data_AF-A0A972U470-F1
#
_entry.id   AF-A0A972U470-F1
#
_cell.length_a   1.000
_cell.length_b   1.000
_cell.length_c   1.000
_cell.angle_alpha   90.00
_cell.angle_beta   90.00
_cell.angle_gamma   90.00
#
_symmetry.space_group_name_H-M   'P 1'
#
loop_
_entity.id
_entity.type
_entity.pdbx_description
1 polymer ?
#
loop_
_entity_poly.entity_id
_entity_poly.type
_entity_poly.pdbx_seq_one_letter_code
_entity_poly.pdbx_strand_id
1 'polypeptide(L)' 'MAETLTATLHTNQGDILVNLFPDHAPKTVRNFADLAEGTQEWNDPKTRKTGEGALYDGTIFHRVIENFMIQGGGMIADMS' A
#
# COMPACT_ATOMS: atom_id res chain seq x y z
N MET A 1 13.75 17.64 -16.01
CA MET A 1 13.13 17.64 -14.67
C MET A 1 13.03 16.19 -14.27
N ALA A 2 13.56 15.78 -13.11
CA ALA A 2 13.38 14.41 -12.66
C ALA A 2 11.88 14.21 -12.40
N GLU A 3 11.24 13.28 -13.11
CA GLU A 3 9.84 12.99 -12.88
C GLU A 3 9.72 12.43 -11.45
N THR A 4 8.96 13.15 -10.61
CA THR A 4 8.73 12.73 -9.23
C THR A 4 7.65 11.67 -9.24
N LEU A 5 8.00 10.43 -8.89
CA LEU A 5 7.03 9.36 -8.75
C LEU A 5 6.25 9.57 -7.44
N THR A 6 4.93 9.63 -7.54
CA THR A 6 4.04 9.86 -6.39
C THR A 6 2.96 8.81 -6.31
N ALA A 7 2.50 8.51 -5.09
CA ALA A 7 1.31 7.72 -4.84
C ALA A 7 0.35 8.50 -3.94
N THR A 8 -0.94 8.49 -4.29
CA THR A 8 -1.99 9.08 -3.45
C THR A 8 -2.78 7.96 -2.80
N LEU A 9 -2.79 7.92 -1.47
CA LEU A 9 -3.63 6.99 -0.72
C LEU A 9 -4.97 7.69 -0.47
N HIS A 10 -6.00 7.22 -1.15
CA HIS A 10 -7.37 7.66 -0.94
C HIS A 10 -7.94 6.95 0.29
N THR A 11 -8.17 7.70 1.37
CA THR A 11 -8.73 7.15 2.62
C THR A 11 -10.06 7.81 2.95
N ASN A 12 -10.85 7.18 3.80
CA ASN A 12 -12.09 7.78 4.32
C ASN A 12 -11.85 8.98 5.26
N GLN A 13 -10.60 9.26 5.64
CA GLN A 13 -10.19 10.42 6.44
C GLN A 13 -9.47 11.48 5.60
N GLY A 14 -9.46 11.33 4.27
CA GLY A 14 -8.80 12.23 3.33
C GLY A 14 -7.63 11.60 2.59
N ASP A 15 -7.07 12.38 1.66
CA ASP A 15 -5.98 11.92 0.80
C ASP A 15 -4.62 12.11 1.48
N ILE A 16 -3.74 11.12 1.30
CA ILE A 16 -2.34 11.20 1.72
C ILE A 16 -1.46 11.08 0.47
N LEU A 17 -0.80 12.18 0.10
CA LEU A 17 0.15 12.21 -1.00
C LEU A 17 1.54 11.79 -0.51
N VAL A 18 2.13 10.79 -1.16
CA VAL A 18 3.44 10.24 -0.82
C VAL A 18 4.39 10.35 -2.00
N ASN A 19 5.57 10.91 -1.76
CA ASN A 19 6.66 10.91 -2.74
C ASN A 19 7.42 9.58 -2.63
N LEU A 20 7.63 8.92 -3.77
CA LEU A 20 8.40 7.69 -3.87
C LEU A 20 9.81 7.99 -4.39
N PHE A 21 10.81 7.28 -3.86
CA PHE A 21 12.23 7.51 -4.18
C PHE A 21 12.84 6.28 -4.88
N PRO A 22 12.50 6.03 -6.16
CA PRO A 22 12.97 4.85 -6.89
C PRO A 22 14.50 4.80 -7.01
N ASP A 23 15.17 5.94 -7.06
CA ASP A 23 16.64 6.00 -7.12
C ASP A 23 17.31 5.48 -5.85
N HIS A 24 16.64 5.60 -4.70
CA HIS A 24 17.18 5.19 -3.40
C HIS A 24 16.74 3.77 -3.02
N ALA A 25 15.50 3.40 -3.35
CA ALA A 25 14.90 2.12 -2.98
C ALA A 25 14.15 1.48 -4.17
N PRO A 26 14.84 1.14 -5.28
CA PRO A 26 14.19 0.77 -6.53
C PRO A 26 13.30 -0.47 -6.39
N LYS A 27 13.78 -1.50 -5.67
CA LYS A 27 13.04 -2.74 -5.46
C LYS A 27 11.79 -2.53 -4.61
N THR A 28 11.90 -1.72 -3.55
CA THR A 28 10.79 -1.45 -2.62
C THR A 28 9.73 -0.59 -3.28
N VAL A 29 10.14 0.47 -3.97
CA VAL A 29 9.23 1.36 -4.71
C VAL A 29 8.50 0.60 -5.79
N ARG A 30 9.21 -0.24 -6.56
CA ARG A 30 8.58 -1.10 -7.56
C ARG A 30 7.57 -2.07 -6.93
N ASN A 31 7.96 -2.78 -5.87
CA ASN A 31 7.04 -3.70 -5.20
C ASN A 31 5.78 -2.98 -4.67
N PHE A 32 5.93 -1.78 -4.09
CA PHE A 32 4.79 -0.99 -3.63
C PHE A 32 3.88 -0.56 -4.80
N ALA A 33 4.46 -0.05 -5.90
CA ALA A 33 3.70 0.36 -7.06
C ALA A 33 2.99 -0.81 -7.74
N ASP A 34 3.69 -1.92 -7.96
CA ASP A 34 3.13 -3.10 -8.64
C ASP A 34 1.97 -3.72 -7.83
N LEU A 35 2.06 -3.72 -6.49
CA LEU A 35 0.96 -4.14 -5.60
C LEU A 35 -0.20 -3.15 -5.59
N ALA A 36 0.08 -1.84 -5.66
CA ALA A 36 -0.94 -0.79 -5.70
C ALA A 36 -1.72 -0.79 -7.02
N GLU A 37 -1.04 -1.03 -8.15
CA GLU A 37 -1.66 -1.09 -9.48
C GLU A 37 -2.24 -2.46 -9.81
N GLY A 38 -1.94 -3.49 -9.01
CA GLY A 38 -2.40 -4.86 -9.24
C GLY A 38 -1.70 -5.54 -10.42
N THR A 39 -0.48 -5.12 -10.76
CA THR A 39 0.30 -5.67 -11.88
C THR A 39 1.17 -6.86 -11.46
N GLN A 40 1.27 -7.15 -10.16
CA GLN A 40 1.96 -8.31 -9.61
C GLN A 40 1.02 -9.19 -8.78
N GLU A 41 1.18 -10.51 -8.90
CA GLU A 41 0.55 -11.48 -8.01
C GLU A 41 0.99 -11.29 -6.54
N TRP A 42 0.05 -11.50 -5.62
CA TRP A 42 0.31 -11.48 -4.18
C TRP A 42 -0.42 -12.62 -3.49
N ASN A 43 0.09 -13.04 -2.33
CA ASN A 43 -0.55 -14.08 -1.54
C ASN A 43 -1.53 -13.45 -0.56
N ASP A 44 -2.79 -13.83 -0.65
CA ASP A 44 -3.83 -13.37 0.26
C ASP A 44 -3.55 -13.89 1.69
N PRO A 45 -3.37 -12.99 2.67
CA PRO A 45 -3.08 -13.40 4.05
C PRO A 45 -4.25 -14.15 4.70
N LYS A 46 -5.50 -13.97 4.26
CA LYS A 46 -6.69 -14.71 4.72
C LYS A 46 -6.72 -16.11 4.11
N THR A 47 -6.66 -16.18 2.79
CA THR A 47 -6.99 -17.41 2.05
C THR A 47 -5.78 -18.23 1.65
N ARG A 48 -4.57 -17.67 1.72
CA ARG A 48 -3.30 -18.20 1.20
C ARG A 48 -3.34 -18.53 -0.30
N LYS A 49 -4.31 -17.99 -1.03
CA LYS A 49 -4.40 -18.10 -2.48
C LYS A 49 -3.77 -16.87 -3.13
N THR A 50 -3.52 -16.95 -4.43
CA THR A 50 -3.17 -15.78 -5.22
C THR A 50 -4.33 -14.78 -5.18
N GLY A 51 -4.05 -13.57 -4.71
CA GLY A 51 -4.97 -12.44 -4.77
C GLY A 51 -5.05 -11.88 -6.19
N GLU A 52 -6.18 -11.28 -6.53
CA GLU A 52 -6.44 -10.68 -7.84
C GLU A 52 -6.54 -9.16 -7.70
N GLY A 53 -5.99 -8.43 -8.67
CA GLY A 53 -6.06 -6.97 -8.73
C GLY A 53 -5.19 -6.24 -7.70
N ALA A 54 -5.51 -4.95 -7.49
CA ALA A 54 -4.79 -4.07 -6.58
C ALA A 54 -4.90 -4.54 -5.13
N LEU A 55 -3.76 -4.75 -4.47
CA LEU A 55 -3.70 -5.28 -3.10
C LEU A 55 -4.24 -4.30 -2.06
N TYR A 56 -3.96 -3.00 -2.21
CA TYR A 56 -4.16 -2.04 -1.13
C TYR A 56 -5.60 -1.52 -1.00
N ASP A 57 -6.44 -1.72 -2.03
CA ASP A 57 -7.82 -1.27 -2.01
C ASP A 57 -8.63 -1.98 -0.92
N GLY A 58 -9.32 -1.19 -0.10
CA GLY A 58 -10.11 -1.70 1.03
C GLY A 58 -9.28 -2.19 2.23
N THR A 59 -7.95 -2.09 2.18
CA THR A 59 -7.10 -2.35 3.36
C THR A 59 -7.26 -1.24 4.40
N ILE A 60 -7.00 -1.58 5.67
CA ILE A 60 -7.10 -0.66 6.80
C ILE A 60 -5.73 -0.35 7.41
N PHE A 61 -5.62 0.82 8.04
CA PHE A 61 -4.59 1.12 9.02
C PHE A 61 -4.93 0.43 10.34
N HIS A 62 -4.54 -0.83 10.48
CA HIS A 62 -4.88 -1.66 11.63
C HIS A 62 -4.07 -1.36 12.89
N ARG A 63 -2.96 -0.62 12.76
CA ARG A 63 -2.15 -0.22 13.89
C ARG A 63 -1.88 1.28 13.82
N VAL A 64 -2.44 2.00 14.79
CA VAL A 64 -2.31 3.45 14.95
C VAL A 64 -1.76 3.70 16.34
N ILE A 65 -0.57 4.31 16.41
CA ILE A 65 0.08 4.68 17.67
C ILE A 65 0.28 6.19 17.65
N GLU A 66 -0.39 6.87 18.56
CA GLU A 66 -0.34 8.31 18.69
C GLU A 66 1.10 8.82 18.82
N ASN A 67 1.43 9.90 18.11
CA ASN A 67 2.76 10.52 18.08
C ASN A 67 3.89 9.57 17.65
N PHE A 68 3.57 8.47 16.96
CA PHE A 68 4.56 7.52 16.46
C PHE A 68 4.32 7.16 14.99
N MET A 69 3.30 6.35 14.69
CA MET A 69 3.08 5.85 13.32
C MET A 69 1.69 5.27 13.08
N ILE A 70 1.37 5.14 11.80
CA ILE A 70 0.27 4.32 11.28
C ILE A 70 0.84 3.21 10.40
N GLN A 71 0.29 2.00 10.51
CA GLN A 71 0.68 0.83 9.73
C GLN A 71 -0.57 0.16 9.14
N GLY A 72 -0.51 -0.13 7.84
CA GLY A 72 -1.60 -0.69 7.05
C GLY A 72 -1.10 -1.62 5.92
N GLY A 73 -1.93 -1.83 4.90
CA GLY A 73 -1.56 -2.56 3.69
C GLY A 73 -1.47 -4.09 3.81
N GLY A 74 -2.01 -4.68 4.88
CA GLY A 74 -1.96 -6.13 5.11
C GLY A 74 -3.20 -6.76 5.76
N MET A 75 -4.20 -5.96 6.15
CA MET A 75 -5.47 -6.45 6.70
C MET A 75 -6.62 -5.63 6.14
N ILE A 76 -7.77 -6.28 5.94
CA ILE A 76 -9.03 -5.65 5.57
C ILE A 76 -9.91 -5.48 6.80
N ALA A 77 -10.90 -4.58 6.75
CA ALA A 77 -11.74 -4.22 7.91
C ALA A 77 -12.36 -5.43 8.64
N ASP A 78 -12.68 -6.49 7.91
CA ASP A 78 -13.23 -7.76 8.42
C ASP A 78 -12.15 -8.70 9.04
N MET A 79 -11.14 -8.15 9.70
CA MET A 79 -10.05 -8.90 10.38
C MET A 79 -9.82 -8.44 11.82
N SER A 80 -10.76 -7.69 12.40
CA SER A 80 -10.73 -7.27 13.81
C SER A 80 -11.22 -8.36 14.75
#